data_AF-A0A1I7V217-F1
#
_entry.id   AF-A0A1I7V217-F1
#
_cell.length_a   1.000
_cell.length_b   1.000
_cell.length_c   1.000
_cell.angle_alpha   90.00
_cell.angle_beta   90.00
_cell.angle_gamma   90.00
#
_symmetry.space_group_name_H-M   'P 1'
#
loop_
_entity.id
_entity.type
_entity.pdbx_description
1 polymer ?
#
loop_
_entity_poly.entity_id
_entity_poly.type
_entity_poly.pdbx_seq_one_letter_code
_entity_poly.pdbx_strand_id
1 'polypeptide(L)'
;MALEDCDKCIELNYANCQVHNQKAAVYFELTEYARGELSIRQALEVDENDTTANQLLGKLREKQREFQNALPLIGIAFNRRQMSFDQFLLENPATRRVTFVEMDIKWKSYEYLHWLSVFCPPEEFRIKFAGKVSASDYGVLAEFRTIFCAIHVAKQLFDMGLNVEFSAHIPNGRQLYRCRHCSQSSETKLLFHTHLQQCQANPAQLQIDFEKEAVFSAYDEHF
;
A
#
# COMPACT_ATOMS: atom_id res chain seq x y z
N MET A 1 11.82 -18.55 15.01
CA MET A 1 13.03 -19.37 15.14
C MET A 1 13.96 -19.21 13.95
N ALA A 2 13.72 -19.77 12.76
CA ALA A 2 14.72 -19.72 11.67
C ALA A 2 15.14 -18.30 11.19
N LEU A 3 14.20 -17.35 11.07
CA LEU A 3 14.55 -15.95 10.71
C LEU A 3 15.34 -15.25 11.81
N GLU A 4 14.91 -15.39 13.07
CA GLU A 4 15.59 -14.81 14.25
C GLU A 4 17.01 -15.35 14.40
N ASP A 5 17.22 -16.62 14.08
CA ASP A 5 18.54 -17.24 14.10
C ASP A 5 19.44 -16.69 12.97
N CYS A 6 18.87 -16.47 11.77
CA CYS A 6 19.59 -15.80 10.68
C CYS A 6 19.95 -14.35 11.06
N ASP A 7 19.03 -13.61 11.68
CA ASP A 7 19.25 -12.22 12.10
C ASP A 7 20.38 -12.13 13.13
N LYS A 8 20.38 -13.02 14.14
CA LYS A 8 21.48 -13.12 15.10
C LYS A 8 22.82 -13.46 14.45
N CYS A 9 22.84 -14.34 13.45
CA CYS A 9 24.07 -14.65 12.71
C CYS A 9 24.63 -13.42 11.98
N ILE A 10 23.76 -12.59 11.42
CA ILE A 10 24.14 -11.32 10.76
C ILE A 10 24.68 -10.33 11.81
N GLU A 11 23.99 -10.16 12.94
CA GLU A 11 24.42 -9.27 14.03
C GLU A 11 25.79 -9.67 14.61
N LEU A 12 26.09 -10.97 14.64
CA LEU A 12 27.37 -11.51 15.10
C LEU A 12 28.48 -11.49 14.02
N ASN A 13 28.27 -10.80 12.89
CA ASN A 13 29.20 -10.71 11.75
C ASN A 13 29.58 -12.07 11.12
N TYR A 14 28.71 -13.08 11.24
CA TYR A 14 28.80 -14.33 10.45
C TYR A 14 28.04 -14.20 9.11
N ALA A 15 27.86 -12.97 8.60
CA ALA A 15 27.15 -12.67 7.36
C ALA A 15 27.92 -13.20 6.15
N ASN A 16 27.67 -14.45 5.80
CA ASN A 16 28.12 -15.09 4.57
C ASN A 16 26.93 -15.35 3.65
N CYS A 17 27.20 -15.75 2.40
CA CYS A 17 26.18 -16.04 1.40
C CYS A 17 25.14 -17.04 1.92
N GLN A 18 25.58 -18.03 2.71
CA GLN A 18 24.73 -19.10 3.24
C GLN A 18 23.66 -18.59 4.21
N VAL A 19 23.96 -17.63 5.09
CA VAL A 19 22.98 -17.05 6.02
C VAL A 19 21.91 -16.27 5.25
N HIS A 20 22.31 -15.45 4.27
CA HIS A 20 21.38 -14.72 3.42
C HIS A 20 20.52 -15.65 2.55
N ASN A 21 21.11 -16.74 2.04
CA ASN A 21 20.40 -17.79 1.30
C ASN A 21 19.35 -18.51 2.16
N GLN A 22 19.69 -18.84 3.41
CA GLN A 22 18.75 -19.46 4.34
C GLN A 22 17.60 -18.52 4.68
N LYS A 23 17.91 -17.24 4.95
CA LYS A 23 16.90 -16.21 5.20
C LYS A 23 15.95 -16.04 4.00
N ALA A 24 16.51 -16.00 2.79
CA ALA A 24 15.74 -15.98 1.55
C ALA A 24 14.84 -17.22 1.41
N ALA A 25 15.37 -18.42 1.64
CA ALA A 25 14.61 -19.66 1.56
C ALA A 25 13.44 -19.69 2.56
N VAL A 26 13.66 -19.22 3.80
CA VAL A 26 12.59 -19.11 4.79
C VAL A 26 11.52 -18.11 4.34
N TYR A 27 11.91 -16.96 3.77
CA TYR A 27 10.94 -16.04 3.18
C TYR A 27 10.17 -16.64 1.99
N PHE A 28 10.79 -17.50 1.19
CA PHE A 28 10.11 -18.25 0.13
C PHE A 28 9.03 -19.19 0.69
N GLU A 29 9.35 -19.95 1.74
CA GLU A 29 8.39 -20.82 2.43
C GLU A 29 7.24 -20.03 3.08
N LEU A 30 7.54 -18.83 3.58
CA LEU A 30 6.55 -17.90 4.11
C LEU A 30 5.80 -17.12 3.01
N THR A 31 6.09 -17.37 1.74
CA THR A 31 5.55 -16.64 0.58
C THR A 31 5.81 -15.13 0.63
N GLU A 32 6.83 -14.67 1.35
CA GLU A 32 7.27 -13.28 1.45
C GLU A 32 8.36 -12.97 0.41
N TYR A 33 8.06 -13.21 -0.87
CA TYR A 33 9.04 -13.16 -1.96
C TYR A 33 9.83 -11.85 -2.09
N ALA A 34 9.24 -10.69 -1.76
CA ALA A 34 9.95 -9.41 -1.79
C ALA A 34 11.07 -9.32 -0.74
N ARG A 35 10.82 -9.79 0.48
CA ARG A 35 11.87 -9.89 1.52
C ARG A 35 12.88 -10.99 1.19
N GLY A 36 12.40 -12.06 0.56
CA GLY A 36 13.25 -13.08 -0.05
C GLY A 36 14.20 -12.51 -1.09
N GLU A 37 13.70 -11.66 -1.99
CA GLU A 37 14.51 -11.00 -3.03
C GLU A 37 15.60 -10.13 -2.44
N LEU A 38 15.28 -9.32 -1.43
CA LEU A 38 16.27 -8.49 -0.75
C LEU A 38 17.36 -9.36 -0.10
N SER A 39 16.98 -10.48 0.50
CA SER A 39 17.92 -11.44 1.08
C SER A 39 18.78 -12.13 0.00
N ILE A 40 18.21 -12.45 -1.17
CA ILE A 40 18.97 -13.00 -2.32
C ILE A 40 19.99 -11.99 -2.84
N ARG A 41 19.61 -10.70 -2.96
CA ARG A 41 20.53 -9.65 -3.41
C ARG A 41 21.70 -9.50 -2.45
N GLN A 42 21.44 -9.52 -1.15
CA GLN A 42 22.50 -9.52 -0.13
C GLN A 42 23.44 -10.73 -0.26
N ALA A 43 22.91 -11.92 -0.55
CA ALA A 43 23.77 -13.09 -0.81
C ALA A 43 24.67 -12.89 -2.04
N LEU A 44 24.13 -12.33 -3.12
CA LEU A 44 24.87 -12.06 -4.36
C LEU A 44 25.85 -10.89 -4.24
N GLU A 45 25.62 -9.95 -3.33
CA GLU A 45 26.61 -8.90 -2.99
C GLU A 45 27.84 -9.49 -2.29
N VAL A 46 27.69 -10.58 -1.53
CA VAL A 46 28.80 -11.28 -0.87
C VAL A 46 29.53 -12.20 -1.87
N ASP A 47 28.79 -12.95 -2.69
CA ASP A 47 29.34 -13.74 -3.79
C ASP A 47 28.38 -13.74 -4.98
N GLU A 48 28.76 -13.02 -6.04
CA GLU A 48 27.99 -12.89 -7.27
C GLU A 48 27.74 -14.23 -7.99
N ASN A 49 28.61 -15.22 -7.74
CA ASN A 49 28.52 -16.54 -8.36
C ASN A 49 27.90 -17.60 -7.42
N ASP A 50 27.32 -17.19 -6.29
CA ASP A 50 26.70 -18.13 -5.37
C ASP A 50 25.57 -18.90 -6.08
N THR A 51 25.77 -20.21 -6.16
CA THR A 51 24.88 -21.10 -6.92
C THR A 51 23.49 -21.18 -6.30
N THR A 52 23.38 -21.07 -4.97
CA THR A 52 22.10 -21.17 -4.26
C THR A 52 21.28 -19.89 -4.45
N ALA A 53 21.92 -18.73 -4.31
CA ALA A 53 21.31 -17.42 -4.53
C ALA A 53 20.81 -17.29 -5.97
N ASN A 54 21.60 -17.72 -6.95
CA ASN A 54 21.21 -17.73 -8.36
C ASN A 54 20.03 -18.68 -8.64
N GLN A 55 19.98 -19.85 -7.99
CA GLN A 55 18.83 -20.75 -8.09
C GLN A 55 17.55 -20.15 -7.48
N LEU A 56 17.66 -19.53 -6.30
CA LEU A 56 16.55 -18.85 -5.63
C LEU A 56 16.04 -17.66 -6.47
N LEU A 57 16.95 -16.91 -7.11
CA LEU A 57 16.59 -15.85 -8.05
C LEU A 57 15.85 -16.39 -9.28
N GLY A 58 16.27 -17.55 -9.80
CA GLY A 58 15.56 -18.26 -10.87
C GLY A 58 14.12 -18.60 -10.47
N LYS A 59 13.94 -19.20 -9.29
CA LYS A 59 12.61 -19.50 -8.73
C LYS A 59 11.78 -18.22 -8.51
N LEU A 60 12.40 -17.14 -8.04
CA LEU A 60 11.73 -15.84 -7.88
C LEU A 60 11.16 -15.36 -9.22
N ARG A 61 11.98 -15.41 -10.28
CA ARG A 61 11.61 -14.97 -11.62
C ARG A 61 10.51 -15.83 -12.22
N GLU A 62 10.53 -17.14 -11.97
CA GLU A 62 9.43 -18.03 -12.37
C GLU A 62 8.13 -17.65 -11.66
N LYS A 63 8.17 -17.40 -10.35
CA LYS A 63 6.99 -16.92 -9.60
C LYS A 63 6.50 -15.56 -10.07
N GLN A 64 7.40 -14.61 -10.29
CA GLN A 64 7.04 -13.31 -10.87
C GLN A 64 6.40 -13.46 -12.25
N ARG A 65 6.92 -14.37 -13.09
CA ARG A 65 6.33 -14.69 -14.39
C ARG A 65 4.96 -15.37 -14.25
N GLU A 66 4.77 -16.26 -13.28
CA GLU A 66 3.45 -16.83 -12.97
C GLU A 66 2.46 -15.73 -12.60
N PHE A 67 2.83 -14.78 -11.73
CA PHE A 67 1.97 -13.64 -11.37
C PHE A 67 1.70 -12.70 -12.55
N GLN A 68 2.72 -12.44 -13.39
CA GLN A 68 2.58 -11.65 -14.61
C GLN A 68 1.68 -12.34 -15.64
N ASN A 69 1.72 -13.67 -15.74
CA ASN A 69 0.90 -14.43 -16.67
C ASN A 69 -0.51 -14.73 -16.13
N ALA A 70 -0.71 -14.62 -14.82
CA ALA A 70 -1.98 -14.85 -14.17
C ALA A 70 -2.88 -13.60 -14.15
N LEU A 71 -2.58 -12.60 -14.99
CA LEU A 71 -3.50 -11.49 -15.33
C LEU A 71 -4.92 -12.05 -15.49
N PRO A 72 -5.93 -11.54 -14.76
CA PRO A 72 -7.31 -11.94 -15.01
C PRO A 72 -7.63 -11.55 -16.45
N LEU A 73 -7.85 -12.56 -17.31
CA LEU A 73 -8.23 -12.50 -18.73
C LEU A 73 -8.46 -11.07 -19.27
N ILE A 74 -7.37 -10.37 -19.63
CA ILE A 74 -7.37 -8.99 -20.15
C ILE A 74 -8.05 -8.85 -21.54
N GLY A 75 -8.61 -9.94 -22.08
CA GLY A 75 -9.08 -10.00 -23.47
C GLY A 75 -10.39 -9.28 -23.79
N ILE A 76 -11.23 -8.88 -22.82
CA ILE A 76 -12.62 -8.44 -23.12
C ILE A 76 -12.86 -6.94 -22.87
N ALA A 77 -12.05 -6.26 -22.06
CA ALA A 77 -12.27 -4.86 -21.70
C ALA A 77 -11.52 -3.84 -22.60
N PHE A 78 -10.62 -4.29 -23.48
CA PHE A 78 -9.85 -3.41 -24.37
C PHE A 78 -10.72 -2.63 -25.37
N ASN A 79 -12.02 -2.96 -25.50
CA ASN A 79 -12.87 -2.46 -26.58
C ASN A 79 -14.08 -1.62 -26.12
N ARG A 80 -14.04 -0.97 -24.94
CA ARG A 80 -15.16 -0.11 -24.48
C ARG A 80 -14.80 1.26 -23.91
N ARG A 81 -13.54 1.61 -23.68
CA ARG A 81 -13.21 2.91 -23.06
C ARG A 81 -12.91 3.96 -24.12
N GLN A 82 -13.86 4.87 -24.29
CA GLN A 82 -13.74 6.05 -25.17
C GLN A 82 -12.98 7.21 -24.53
N MET A 83 -12.63 7.13 -23.24
CA MET A 83 -12.05 8.24 -22.47
C MET A 83 -10.60 7.97 -22.06
N SER A 84 -9.79 9.02 -22.03
CA SER A 84 -8.42 8.97 -21.51
C SER A 84 -8.42 8.86 -19.98
N PHE A 85 -7.31 8.41 -19.41
CA PHE A 85 -7.15 8.40 -17.94
C PHE A 85 -7.27 9.79 -17.32
N ASP A 86 -6.79 10.84 -18.01
CA ASP A 86 -6.94 12.22 -17.53
C ASP A 86 -8.40 12.64 -17.49
N GLN A 87 -9.20 12.26 -18.50
CA GLN A 87 -10.64 12.51 -18.50
C GLN A 87 -11.35 11.70 -17.41
N PHE A 88 -10.92 10.46 -17.17
CA PHE A 88 -11.41 9.63 -16.08
C PHE A 88 -11.19 10.30 -14.72
N LEU A 89 -10.02 10.93 -14.49
CA LEU A 89 -9.72 11.66 -13.25
C LEU A 89 -10.58 12.91 -13.04
N LEU A 90 -11.04 13.56 -14.11
CA LEU A 90 -11.98 14.69 -14.00
C LEU A 90 -13.34 14.25 -13.45
N GLU A 91 -13.77 13.04 -13.79
CA GLU A 91 -15.04 12.46 -13.35
C GLU A 91 -14.90 11.71 -12.01
N ASN A 92 -13.69 11.25 -11.68
CA ASN A 92 -13.39 10.43 -10.50
C ASN A 92 -12.20 11.03 -9.72
N PRO A 93 -12.46 11.92 -8.74
CA PRO A 93 -11.40 12.58 -7.97
C PRO A 93 -10.50 11.56 -7.28
N ALA A 94 -9.20 11.63 -7.59
CA ALA A 94 -8.22 10.70 -7.05
C ALA A 94 -8.18 10.76 -5.51
N THR A 95 -8.02 9.59 -4.91
CA THR A 95 -7.74 9.42 -3.50
C THR A 95 -6.60 8.42 -3.32
N ARG A 96 -6.17 8.20 -2.07
CA ARG A 96 -5.21 7.16 -1.74
C ARG A 96 -5.79 5.74 -1.77
N ARG A 97 -7.12 5.60 -1.88
CA ARG A 97 -7.79 4.30 -1.85
C ARG A 97 -8.31 3.96 -3.22
N VAL A 98 -7.77 2.89 -3.77
CA VAL A 98 -8.10 2.42 -5.10
C VAL A 98 -8.69 1.03 -4.99
N THR A 99 -9.92 0.89 -5.47
CA THR A 99 -10.54 -0.40 -5.69
C THR A 99 -10.30 -0.78 -7.14
N PHE A 100 -9.89 -2.01 -7.39
CA PHE A 100 -9.89 -2.57 -8.73
C PHE A 100 -10.66 -3.88 -8.72
N VAL A 101 -11.57 -4.03 -9.69
CA VAL A 101 -12.52 -5.15 -9.78
C VAL A 101 -12.20 -6.04 -10.97
N GLU A 102 -12.95 -7.14 -11.13
CA GLU A 102 -12.71 -8.21 -12.11
C GLU A 102 -11.43 -9.03 -11.82
N MET A 103 -11.10 -9.15 -10.53
CA MET A 103 -9.94 -9.89 -10.06
C MET A 103 -10.24 -11.39 -9.90
N ASP A 104 -9.23 -12.25 -9.97
CA ASP A 104 -9.42 -13.71 -9.84
C ASP A 104 -9.80 -14.11 -8.40
N ILE A 105 -11.02 -14.63 -8.23
CA ILE A 105 -11.55 -15.09 -6.93
C ILE A 105 -10.68 -16.16 -6.25
N LYS A 106 -9.85 -16.88 -7.01
CA LYS A 106 -8.96 -17.93 -6.46
C LYS A 106 -7.76 -17.36 -5.72
N TRP A 107 -7.39 -16.12 -6.02
CA TRP A 107 -6.21 -15.51 -5.44
C TRP A 107 -6.41 -15.13 -3.97
N LYS A 108 -5.41 -15.45 -3.16
CA LYS A 108 -5.32 -15.03 -1.77
C LYS A 108 -4.74 -13.63 -1.66
N SER A 109 -4.97 -12.95 -0.53
CA SER A 109 -4.51 -11.57 -0.30
C SER A 109 -3.01 -11.36 -0.53
N TYR A 110 -2.16 -12.36 -0.23
CA TYR A 110 -0.71 -12.25 -0.46
C TYR A 110 -0.36 -12.30 -1.96
N GLU A 111 -1.13 -12.99 -2.79
CA GLU A 111 -0.89 -13.07 -4.24
C GLU A 111 -1.19 -11.72 -4.91
N TYR A 112 -2.24 -11.05 -4.44
CA TYR A 112 -2.52 -9.67 -4.82
C TYR A 112 -1.44 -8.69 -4.37
N LEU A 113 -0.84 -8.90 -3.19
CA LEU A 113 0.26 -8.09 -2.71
C LEU A 113 1.46 -8.23 -3.66
N HIS A 114 1.83 -9.46 -4.01
CA HIS A 114 2.93 -9.70 -4.95
C HIS A 114 2.64 -9.12 -6.33
N TRP A 115 1.42 -9.31 -6.84
CA TRP A 115 1.04 -8.76 -8.13
C TRP A 115 1.07 -7.22 -8.14
N LEU A 116 0.54 -6.55 -7.10
CA LEU A 116 0.63 -5.09 -6.98
C LEU A 116 2.07 -4.60 -6.80
N SER A 117 2.96 -5.42 -6.22
CA SER A 117 4.37 -5.06 -6.04
C SER A 117 5.14 -4.87 -7.35
N VAL A 118 4.58 -5.35 -8.47
CA VAL A 118 5.09 -5.08 -9.83
C VAL A 118 4.91 -3.60 -10.21
N PHE A 119 3.92 -2.90 -9.64
CA PHE A 119 3.52 -1.53 -9.98
C PHE A 119 3.97 -0.48 -8.96
N CYS A 120 3.93 -0.81 -7.67
CA CYS A 120 4.33 0.08 -6.57
C CYS A 120 5.03 -0.78 -5.49
N PRO A 121 6.14 -0.33 -4.91
CA PRO A 121 6.83 -1.09 -3.87
C PRO A 121 5.89 -1.48 -2.71
N PRO A 122 6.06 -2.66 -2.07
CA PRO A 122 5.15 -3.12 -1.02
C PRO A 122 5.10 -2.20 0.20
N GLU A 123 6.12 -1.38 0.44
CA GLU A 123 6.16 -0.32 1.46
C GLU A 123 5.39 0.96 1.09
N GLU A 124 4.77 1.01 -0.09
CA GLU A 124 3.99 2.16 -0.58
C GLU A 124 2.49 1.85 -0.69
N PHE A 125 2.04 0.63 -0.43
CA PHE A 125 0.61 0.27 -0.40
C PHE A 125 0.26 -0.79 0.66
N ARG A 126 -1.03 -0.87 1.03
CA ARG A 126 -1.60 -1.91 1.88
C ARG A 126 -2.89 -2.42 1.29
N ILE A 127 -3.07 -3.74 1.23
CA ILE A 127 -4.37 -4.33 0.87
C ILE A 127 -5.28 -4.27 2.10
N LYS A 128 -6.38 -3.54 1.98
CA LYS A 128 -7.40 -3.42 3.04
C LYS A 128 -8.48 -4.48 2.91
N PHE A 129 -8.78 -4.89 1.68
CA PHE A 129 -9.80 -5.88 1.39
C PHE A 129 -9.49 -6.58 0.07
N ALA A 130 -9.73 -7.89 0.02
CA ALA A 130 -9.75 -8.68 -1.20
C ALA A 130 -10.93 -9.64 -1.08
N GLY A 131 -11.94 -9.47 -1.93
CA GLY A 131 -13.22 -10.14 -1.73
C GLY A 131 -14.25 -9.78 -2.79
N LYS A 132 -15.48 -10.28 -2.61
CA LYS A 132 -16.61 -9.85 -3.44
C LYS A 132 -16.95 -8.40 -3.16
N VAL A 133 -16.88 -7.56 -4.19
CA VAL A 133 -17.25 -6.14 -4.16
C VAL A 133 -18.70 -5.96 -4.60
N SER A 134 -19.19 -6.81 -5.51
CA SER A 134 -20.58 -6.83 -5.96
C SER A 134 -21.12 -8.27 -6.03
N ALA A 135 -22.37 -8.44 -6.48
CA ALA A 135 -22.97 -9.77 -6.67
C ALA A 135 -22.22 -10.62 -7.71
N SER A 136 -21.59 -9.99 -8.70
CA SER A 136 -20.84 -10.64 -9.78
C SER A 136 -19.33 -10.42 -9.70
N ASP A 137 -18.87 -9.38 -9.01
CA ASP A 137 -17.49 -8.90 -9.16
C ASP A 137 -16.67 -9.13 -7.90
N TYR A 138 -15.50 -9.73 -8.11
CA TYR A 138 -14.45 -9.82 -7.11
C TYR A 138 -13.46 -8.68 -7.32
N GLY A 139 -13.01 -8.08 -6.24
CA GLY A 139 -12.13 -6.93 -6.31
C GLY A 139 -11.27 -6.77 -5.06
N VAL A 140 -10.31 -5.87 -5.18
CA VAL A 140 -9.30 -5.61 -4.17
C VAL A 140 -9.26 -4.11 -3.91
N LEU A 141 -9.29 -3.74 -2.63
CA LEU A 141 -9.12 -2.39 -2.15
C LEU A 141 -7.69 -2.24 -1.61
N ALA A 142 -6.90 -1.41 -2.27
CA ALA A 142 -5.57 -1.02 -1.84
C ALA A 142 -5.55 0.44 -1.35
N GLU A 143 -4.85 0.69 -0.25
CA GLU A 143 -4.56 2.02 0.26
C GLU A 143 -3.08 2.33 0.04
N PHE A 144 -2.79 3.39 -0.71
CA PHE A 144 -1.44 3.83 -1.05
C PHE A 144 -0.96 4.90 -0.08
N ARG A 145 0.37 4.98 0.11
CA ARG A 145 1.00 5.97 0.99
C ARG A 145 0.67 7.39 0.54
N THR A 146 0.75 7.65 -0.77
CA THR A 146 0.49 8.95 -1.38
C THR A 146 -0.58 8.87 -2.46
N ILE A 147 -1.26 10.00 -2.71
CA ILE A 147 -2.20 10.13 -3.83
C ILE A 147 -1.48 9.95 -5.19
N PHE A 148 -0.19 10.31 -5.26
CA PHE A 148 0.62 10.13 -6.46
C PHE A 148 0.90 8.65 -6.76
N CYS A 149 1.26 7.79 -5.77
CA CYS A 149 1.36 6.35 -6.07
C CYS A 149 0.00 5.77 -6.44
N ALA A 150 -1.08 6.19 -5.77
CA ALA A 150 -2.42 5.76 -6.12
C ALA A 150 -2.79 6.07 -7.58
N ILE A 151 -2.53 7.30 -8.04
CA ILE A 151 -2.77 7.72 -9.43
C ILE A 151 -1.86 6.93 -10.39
N HIS A 152 -0.58 6.76 -10.07
CA HIS A 152 0.38 6.05 -10.91
C HIS A 152 -0.06 4.60 -11.16
N VAL A 153 -0.39 3.87 -10.08
CA VAL A 153 -0.84 2.49 -10.16
C VAL A 153 -2.20 2.42 -10.83
N ALA A 154 -3.15 3.28 -10.44
CA ALA A 154 -4.47 3.32 -11.07
C ALA A 154 -4.39 3.52 -12.59
N LYS A 155 -3.47 4.37 -13.06
CA LYS A 155 -3.23 4.55 -14.50
C LYS A 155 -2.75 3.27 -15.17
N GLN A 156 -1.76 2.59 -14.60
CA GLN A 156 -1.24 1.34 -15.16
C GLN A 156 -2.34 0.26 -15.21
N LEU A 157 -3.12 0.12 -14.13
CA LEU A 157 -4.25 -0.82 -14.09
C LEU A 157 -5.35 -0.43 -15.08
N PHE A 158 -5.64 0.87 -15.20
CA PHE A 158 -6.60 1.41 -16.16
C PHE A 158 -6.17 1.15 -17.61
N ASP A 159 -4.89 1.36 -17.93
CA ASP A 159 -4.29 1.10 -19.25
C ASP A 159 -4.26 -0.41 -19.57
N MET A 160 -4.22 -1.26 -18.54
CA MET A 160 -4.41 -2.72 -18.66
C MET A 160 -5.87 -3.14 -18.86
N GLY A 161 -6.82 -2.21 -18.81
CA GLY A 161 -8.24 -2.46 -18.99
C GLY A 161 -9.00 -2.84 -17.73
N LEU A 162 -8.37 -2.84 -16.55
CA LEU A 162 -9.07 -3.11 -15.28
C LEU A 162 -10.01 -1.96 -14.92
N ASN A 163 -11.16 -2.29 -14.33
CA ASN A 163 -12.06 -1.29 -13.75
C ASN A 163 -11.48 -0.80 -12.43
N VAL A 164 -11.23 0.50 -12.35
CA VAL A 164 -10.58 1.16 -11.21
C VAL A 164 -11.51 2.22 -10.66
N GLU A 165 -11.66 2.27 -9.34
CA GLU A 165 -12.48 3.24 -8.64
C GLU A 165 -11.70 3.86 -7.48
N PHE A 166 -11.74 5.19 -7.38
CA PHE A 166 -11.24 5.89 -6.20
C PHE A 166 -12.34 5.98 -5.16
N SER A 167 -12.04 5.55 -3.93
CA SER A 167 -12.98 5.66 -2.82
C SER A 167 -12.54 6.73 -1.83
N ALA A 168 -13.48 7.51 -1.31
CA ALA A 168 -13.17 8.47 -0.25
C ALA A 168 -12.60 7.73 0.96
N HIS A 169 -11.51 8.28 1.54
CA HIS A 169 -11.17 7.90 2.91
C HIS A 169 -12.24 8.50 3.81
N ILE A 170 -13.26 7.71 4.15
CA ILE A 170 -14.13 8.03 5.28
C ILE A 170 -13.28 7.70 6.52
N PRO A 171 -12.84 8.70 7.30
CA PRO A 171 -12.19 8.40 8.57
C PRO A 171 -13.23 7.66 9.42
N ASN A 172 -12.89 6.45 9.86
CA ASN A 172 -13.67 5.78 10.89
C ASN A 172 -13.42 6.54 12.21
N GLY A 173 -14.17 7.61 12.43
CA GLY A 173 -14.10 8.46 13.62
C GLY A 173 -14.59 9.88 13.35
N ARG A 174 -15.35 10.45 14.29
CA ARG A 174 -15.74 11.88 14.25
C ARG A 174 -14.47 12.73 14.43
N GLN A 175 -14.10 13.49 13.41
CA GLN A 175 -13.06 14.52 13.57
C GLN A 175 -13.61 15.63 14.46
N LEU A 176 -13.05 15.77 15.66
CA LEU A 176 -13.40 16.84 16.59
C LEU A 176 -12.22 17.79 16.74
N TYR A 177 -12.41 19.05 16.37
CA TYR A 177 -11.49 20.16 16.59
C TYR A 177 -11.78 20.76 17.96
N ARG A 178 -10.88 20.57 18.94
CA ARG A 178 -11.04 21.11 20.29
C ARG A 178 -10.35 22.46 20.43
N CYS A 179 -11.05 23.40 21.08
CA CYS A 179 -10.44 24.66 21.47
C CYS A 179 -9.52 24.45 22.66
N ARG A 180 -8.37 25.09 22.66
CA ARG A 180 -7.38 25.01 23.75
C ARG A 180 -7.72 25.92 24.92
N HIS A 181 -8.54 26.93 24.63
CA HIS A 181 -8.90 27.98 25.58
C HIS A 181 -10.24 27.71 26.24
N CYS A 182 -11.08 26.84 25.67
CA CYS A 182 -12.35 26.46 26.27
C CYS A 182 -12.72 25.01 25.94
N SER A 183 -13.66 24.42 26.67
CA SER A 183 -14.07 23.02 26.52
C SER A 183 -14.94 22.74 25.27
N GLN A 184 -15.02 23.65 24.30
CA GLN A 184 -15.83 23.45 23.09
C GLN A 184 -15.09 22.65 22.01
N SER A 185 -15.84 21.83 21.27
CA SER A 185 -15.35 21.04 20.15
C SER A 185 -16.24 21.22 18.91
N SER A 186 -15.63 21.26 17.74
CA SER A 186 -16.33 21.42 16.45
C SER A 186 -16.07 20.21 15.54
N GLU A 187 -17.06 19.82 14.74
CA GLU A 187 -16.93 18.67 13.82
C GLU A 187 -16.25 19.02 12.49
N THR A 188 -16.14 20.31 12.18
CA THR A 188 -15.50 20.79 10.95
C THR A 188 -14.53 21.93 11.24
N LYS A 189 -13.51 22.06 10.38
CA LYS A 189 -12.52 23.14 10.46
C LYS A 189 -13.16 24.52 10.34
N LEU A 190 -14.22 24.66 9.54
CA LEU A 190 -14.95 25.92 9.37
C LEU A 190 -15.62 26.36 10.68
N LEU A 191 -16.37 25.46 11.31
CA LEU A 191 -17.02 25.71 12.61
C LEU A 191 -15.99 26.03 13.70
N PHE A 192 -14.83 25.38 13.66
CA PHE A 192 -13.74 25.67 14.58
C PHE A 192 -13.14 27.08 14.38
N HIS A 193 -12.95 27.52 13.13
CA HIS A 193 -12.47 28.88 12.84
C HIS A 193 -13.47 29.95 13.30
N THR A 194 -14.77 29.74 13.07
CA THR A 194 -15.82 30.65 13.57
C THR A 194 -15.79 30.71 15.10
N HIS A 195 -15.64 29.56 15.75
CA HIS A 195 -15.50 29.50 17.21
C HIS A 195 -14.27 30.28 17.71
N LEU A 196 -13.09 30.09 17.13
CA LEU A 196 -11.86 30.78 17.57
C LEU A 196 -11.97 32.31 17.51
N GLN A 197 -12.70 32.84 16.52
CA GLN A 197 -12.96 34.28 16.37
C GLN A 197 -13.90 34.84 17.44
N GLN A 198 -14.69 33.98 18.09
CA GLN A 198 -15.72 34.35 19.07
C GLN A 198 -15.44 33.79 20.47
N CYS A 199 -14.31 33.09 20.65
CA CYS A 199 -13.96 32.42 21.89
C CYS A 199 -13.63 33.46 22.98
N GLN A 200 -14.50 33.57 23.98
CA GLN A 200 -14.38 34.52 25.08
C GLN A 200 -13.18 34.26 26.00
N ALA A 201 -12.62 33.05 25.95
CA ALA A 201 -11.45 32.65 26.73
C ALA A 201 -10.12 32.82 25.97
N ASN A 202 -10.16 33.33 24.72
CA ASN A 202 -8.99 33.55 23.89
C ASN A 202 -8.32 34.90 24.25
N PRO A 203 -7.12 34.90 24.86
CA PRO A 203 -6.45 36.13 25.24
C PRO A 203 -5.85 36.78 24.00
N ALA A 204 -6.61 37.68 23.37
CA ALA A 204 -6.16 38.66 22.38
C ALA A 204 -5.27 38.14 21.23
N GLN A 205 -5.90 37.90 20.07
CA GLN A 205 -5.35 38.06 18.72
C GLN A 205 -3.82 38.00 18.58
N LEU A 206 -3.18 36.85 18.72
CA LEU A 206 -1.81 36.64 18.19
C LEU A 206 -1.51 35.15 18.03
N GLN A 207 -1.00 34.85 16.83
CA GLN A 207 -0.43 33.58 16.34
C GLN A 207 -1.32 32.33 16.41
N ILE A 208 -1.61 31.81 15.22
CA ILE A 208 -2.21 30.50 15.00
C ILE A 208 -1.17 29.44 15.39
N ASP A 209 -1.04 29.15 16.68
CA ASP A 209 -0.32 27.96 17.13
C ASP A 209 -1.25 26.76 16.91
N PHE A 210 -0.98 26.08 15.79
CA PHE A 210 -1.53 24.78 15.51
C PHE A 210 -0.95 23.78 16.50
N GLU A 211 -1.72 23.43 17.50
CA GLU A 211 -1.60 22.08 18.04
C GLU A 211 -2.93 21.39 17.74
N LYS A 212 -2.86 20.71 16.61
CA LYS A 212 -3.84 19.73 16.16
C LYS A 212 -3.71 18.53 17.09
N GLU A 213 -4.31 18.58 18.26
CA GLU A 213 -4.72 17.35 18.94
C GLU A 213 -5.90 16.78 18.16
N ALA A 214 -5.60 16.23 16.99
CA ALA A 214 -6.42 15.12 16.56
C ALA A 214 -6.19 14.06 17.64
N VAL A 215 -7.27 13.66 18.30
CA VAL A 215 -7.35 12.28 18.76
C VAL A 215 -7.37 11.47 17.47
N PHE A 216 -6.17 11.28 16.92
CA PHE A 216 -5.95 10.42 15.79
C PHE A 216 -6.39 9.05 16.29
N SER A 217 -7.41 8.46 15.67
CA SER A 217 -7.39 7.01 15.54
C SER A 217 -6.21 6.72 14.61
N ALA A 218 -5.01 6.70 15.19
CA ALA A 218 -3.73 6.49 14.54
C ALA A 218 -3.55 7.29 13.23
N TYR A 219 -2.67 8.30 13.26
CA TYR A 219 -1.63 8.24 12.24
C TYR A 219 -1.15 6.78 12.31
N ASP A 220 -1.31 5.99 11.25
CA ASP A 220 -0.46 4.82 11.08
C ASP A 220 0.94 5.42 10.96
N GLU A 221 1.58 5.69 12.11
CA GLU A 221 3.00 6.01 12.26
C GLU A 221 3.85 4.85 11.73
N HIS A 222 3.19 3.75 11.37
CA HIS A 222 3.75 2.61 10.68
C HIS A 222 2.97 2.51 9.37
N PHE A 223 3.40 3.19 8.32
CA PHE A 223 3.19 2.74 6.95
C PHE A 223 4.35 1.82 6.58
#